data_AF-A0A822GWK1-F1
#
_entry.id   AF-A0A822GWK1-F1
#
_cell.length_a   1.000
_cell.length_b   1.000
_cell.length_c   1.000
_cell.angle_alpha   90.00
_cell.angle_beta   90.00
_cell.angle_gamma   90.00
#
_symmetry.space_group_name_H-M   'P 1'
#
loop_
_entity.id
_entity.type
_entity.pdbx_description
1 polymer ?
#
loop_
_entity_poly.entity_id
_entity_poly.type
_entity_poly.pdbx_seq_one_letter_code
_entity_poly.pdbx_strand_id
1 'polypeptide(L)'
;DDPCLKNPSEELKKRTNKSRQALDVLVSSRVSTGIPIQHREKKTSVQCIHCTPSQQGLTFNSGTKQRIIQIVEVQKDPMESPRFKINKKIPRRPPSPPIPIVQSPTRKITIEKQENWKIPPCISNGKNTKNNTIPLDKRLATDGRGLQNTHINENFAKLPEALNIAEFKAHEAINM
;
A
#
# COMPACT_ATOMS: atom_id res chain seq x y z
N ASP A 1 -30.89 -22.29 -20.53
CA ASP A 1 -29.51 -22.37 -20.02
C ASP A 1 -28.51 -21.90 -21.06
N ASP A 2 -28.12 -20.62 -20.98
CA ASP A 2 -27.17 -20.02 -21.93
C ASP A 2 -25.79 -20.70 -21.82
N PRO A 3 -25.26 -21.29 -22.92
CA PRO A 3 -23.96 -21.96 -22.91
C PRO A 3 -22.79 -21.01 -22.58
N CYS A 4 -23.00 -19.69 -22.70
CA CYS A 4 -22.02 -18.65 -22.39
C CYS A 4 -21.76 -18.44 -20.88
N LEU A 5 -22.68 -18.87 -20.01
CA LEU A 5 -22.59 -18.68 -18.55
C LEU A 5 -22.21 -19.97 -17.81
N LYS A 6 -21.73 -21.00 -18.53
CA LYS A 6 -21.30 -22.26 -17.93
C LYS A 6 -19.83 -22.20 -17.51
N ASN A 7 -19.54 -22.63 -16.28
CA ASN A 7 -18.16 -22.74 -15.79
C ASN A 7 -17.42 -23.89 -16.51
N PRO A 8 -16.26 -23.64 -17.15
CA PRO A 8 -15.55 -24.67 -17.92
C PRO A 8 -14.76 -25.63 -17.01
N SER A 9 -15.44 -26.64 -16.44
CA SER A 9 -14.89 -27.53 -15.40
C SER A 9 -13.59 -28.26 -15.76
N GLU A 10 -13.47 -28.81 -16.98
CA GLU A 10 -12.26 -29.56 -17.37
C GLU A 10 -11.07 -28.66 -17.71
N GLU A 11 -11.30 -27.52 -18.37
CA GLU A 11 -10.25 -26.55 -18.64
C GLU A 11 -9.73 -25.90 -17.35
N LEU A 12 -10.60 -25.69 -16.36
CA LEU A 12 -10.19 -25.19 -15.05
C LEU A 12 -9.13 -26.09 -14.42
N LYS A 13 -9.34 -27.42 -14.40
CA LYS A 13 -8.33 -28.36 -13.87
C LYS A 13 -6.99 -28.27 -14.61
N LYS A 14 -7.01 -28.19 -15.95
CA LYS A 14 -5.80 -28.02 -16.76
C LYS A 14 -5.08 -26.70 -16.46
N ARG A 15 -5.83 -25.59 -16.35
CA ARG A 15 -5.29 -24.26 -16.00
C ARG A 15 -4.71 -24.26 -14.59
N THR A 16 -5.41 -24.83 -13.60
CA THR A 16 -4.93 -24.96 -12.23
C THR A 16 -3.63 -25.74 -12.16
N ASN A 17 -3.52 -26.88 -12.86
CA ASN A 17 -2.29 -27.67 -12.89
C ASN A 17 -1.13 -26.90 -13.53
N LYS A 18 -1.38 -26.19 -14.64
CA LYS A 18 -0.37 -25.37 -15.32
C LYS A 18 0.11 -24.20 -14.43
N SER A 19 -0.84 -23.51 -13.79
CA SER A 19 -0.52 -22.42 -12.86
C SER A 19 0.24 -22.92 -11.63
N ARG A 20 -0.15 -24.09 -11.08
CA ARG A 20 0.56 -24.72 -9.97
C ARG A 20 2.00 -25.04 -10.34
N GLN A 21 2.23 -25.74 -11.45
CA GLN A 21 3.59 -26.06 -11.93
C GLN A 21 4.45 -24.80 -12.13
N ALA A 22 3.89 -23.74 -12.71
CA ALA A 22 4.61 -22.48 -12.90
C ALA A 22 4.95 -21.79 -11.57
N LEU A 23 4.04 -21.83 -10.58
CA LEU A 23 4.28 -21.28 -9.25
C LEU A 23 5.31 -22.12 -8.47
N ASP A 24 5.28 -23.44 -8.58
CA ASP A 24 6.22 -24.34 -7.93
C ASP A 24 7.66 -24.03 -8.38
N VAL A 25 7.88 -23.76 -9.68
CA VAL A 25 9.19 -23.32 -10.22
C VAL A 25 9.64 -21.98 -9.64
N LEU A 26 8.72 -21.03 -9.47
CA LEU A 26 9.05 -19.74 -8.87
C LEU A 26 9.37 -19.88 -7.37
N VAL A 27 8.62 -20.71 -6.64
CA VAL A 27 8.83 -20.96 -5.22
C VAL A 27 10.16 -21.68 -5.01
N SER A 28 10.48 -22.71 -5.80
CA SER A 28 11.76 -23.43 -5.69
C SER A 28 12.95 -22.48 -5.87
N SER A 29 12.87 -21.52 -6.80
CA SER A 29 13.90 -20.50 -7.00
C SER A 29 14.05 -19.52 -5.82
N ARG A 30 12.97 -19.22 -5.10
CA ARG A 30 13.01 -18.37 -3.90
C ARG A 30 13.53 -19.13 -2.69
N VAL A 31 13.09 -20.37 -2.51
CA VAL A 31 13.52 -21.24 -1.40
C VAL A 31 15.02 -21.51 -1.50
N SER A 32 15.55 -21.78 -2.70
CA SER A 32 16.99 -22.00 -2.88
C SER A 32 17.83 -20.76 -2.52
N THR A 33 17.32 -19.54 -2.74
CA THR A 33 18.02 -18.32 -2.30
C THR A 33 17.96 -18.09 -0.79
N GLY A 34 16.94 -18.61 -0.10
CA GLY A 34 16.78 -18.47 1.35
C GLY A 34 17.61 -19.44 2.18
N ILE A 35 18.05 -20.56 1.60
CA ILE A 35 18.87 -21.59 2.25
C ILE A 35 20.18 -21.73 1.45
N PRO A 36 21.20 -20.89 1.74
CA PRO A 36 22.41 -20.82 0.92
C PRO A 36 23.38 -22.00 1.14
N ILE A 37 23.32 -22.62 2.32
CA ILE A 37 24.23 -23.70 2.72
C ILE A 37 23.43 -24.99 2.71
N GLN A 38 23.23 -25.57 1.54
CA GLN A 38 23.07 -27.01 1.32
C GLN A 38 22.71 -27.26 -0.15
N HIS A 39 23.68 -27.74 -0.92
CA HIS A 39 23.62 -28.92 -1.79
C HIS A 39 24.84 -28.83 -2.74
N ARG A 40 25.67 -29.88 -2.80
CA ARG A 40 26.63 -30.01 -3.91
C ARG A 40 25.79 -30.17 -5.17
N GLU A 41 25.64 -29.13 -5.98
CA GLU A 41 24.90 -29.20 -7.24
C GLU A 41 25.52 -30.33 -8.07
N LYS A 42 24.72 -31.35 -8.39
CA LYS A 42 25.17 -32.45 -9.23
C LYS A 42 25.39 -31.85 -10.62
N LYS A 43 26.63 -31.94 -11.13
CA LYS A 43 27.00 -31.42 -12.45
C LYS A 43 25.97 -31.90 -13.47
N THR A 44 25.33 -30.96 -14.15
CA THR A 44 24.42 -31.26 -15.25
C THR A 44 25.19 -31.94 -16.38
N SER A 45 24.52 -32.83 -17.11
CA SER A 45 25.12 -33.51 -18.26
C SER A 45 25.43 -32.50 -19.37
N VAL A 46 26.53 -32.72 -20.08
CA VAL A 46 26.96 -31.93 -21.23
C VAL A 46 25.81 -31.76 -22.23
N GLN A 47 25.52 -30.53 -22.66
CA GLN A 47 24.49 -30.24 -23.67
C GLN A 47 25.16 -29.80 -24.98
N CYS A 48 24.83 -30.47 -26.08
CA CYS A 48 25.25 -30.09 -27.42
C CYS A 48 24.10 -29.37 -28.13
N ILE A 49 24.31 -28.13 -28.53
CA ILE A 49 23.31 -27.29 -29.22
C ILE A 49 23.77 -27.07 -30.65
N HIS A 50 22.86 -27.29 -31.61
CA HIS A 50 23.08 -26.91 -33.00
C HIS A 50 22.79 -25.43 -33.20
N CYS A 51 23.78 -24.68 -33.66
CA CYS A 51 23.69 -23.27 -33.96
C CYS A 51 23.86 -23.04 -35.47
N THR A 52 22.85 -22.42 -36.08
CA THR A 52 22.96 -21.88 -37.45
C THR A 52 23.24 -20.39 -37.33
N PRO A 53 24.48 -19.91 -37.59
CA PRO A 53 24.79 -18.49 -37.52
C PRO A 53 23.98 -17.69 -38.55
N SER A 54 23.54 -16.48 -38.16
CA SER A 54 22.81 -15.56 -39.04
C SER A 54 23.69 -14.91 -40.09
N GLN A 55 24.96 -14.64 -39.74
CA GLN A 55 25.97 -14.17 -40.69
C GLN A 55 26.57 -15.39 -41.40
N GLN A 56 26.30 -15.50 -42.71
CA GLN A 56 26.77 -16.61 -43.55
C GLN A 56 27.68 -16.06 -44.67
N GLY A 57 28.82 -16.71 -44.90
CA GLY A 57 29.76 -16.38 -45.97
C GLY A 57 30.84 -17.47 -46.10
N LEU A 58 31.42 -17.66 -47.29
CA LEU A 58 32.41 -18.72 -47.54
C LEU A 58 33.67 -18.61 -46.67
N THR A 59 34.03 -17.40 -46.24
CA THR A 59 35.18 -17.15 -45.36
C THR A 59 34.88 -17.42 -43.89
N PHE A 60 33.61 -17.57 -43.52
CA PHE A 60 33.19 -17.80 -42.14
C PHE A 60 32.87 -19.29 -41.91
N ASN A 61 33.17 -19.77 -40.70
CA ASN A 61 32.88 -21.14 -40.28
C ASN A 61 33.49 -22.24 -41.19
N SER A 62 34.67 -21.99 -41.75
CA SER A 62 35.38 -22.93 -42.63
C SER A 62 34.49 -23.50 -43.76
N GLY A 63 33.54 -22.70 -44.26
CA GLY A 63 32.61 -23.09 -45.33
C GLY A 63 31.40 -23.92 -44.87
N THR A 64 31.24 -24.21 -43.57
CA THR A 64 30.08 -24.96 -43.04
C THR A 64 28.94 -24.03 -42.63
N LYS A 65 27.70 -24.44 -42.86
CA LYS A 65 26.51 -23.62 -42.57
C LYS A 65 26.09 -23.66 -41.10
N GLN A 66 26.54 -24.64 -40.32
CA GLN A 66 26.10 -24.88 -38.95
C GLN A 66 27.29 -25.22 -38.05
N ARG A 67 27.13 -24.99 -36.74
CA ARG A 67 28.09 -25.34 -35.69
C ARG A 67 27.39 -26.16 -34.63
N ILE A 68 28.09 -27.14 -34.06
CA ILE A 68 27.65 -27.82 -32.85
C ILE A 68 28.44 -27.23 -31.69
N ILE A 69 27.75 -26.67 -30.72
CA ILE A 69 28.35 -26.03 -29.55
C ILE A 69 28.07 -26.91 -28.34
N GLN A 70 29.14 -27.36 -27.70
CA GLN A 70 29.07 -28.07 -26.44
C GLN A 70 29.09 -27.06 -25.29
N ILE A 71 28.00 -26.97 -24.55
CA ILE A 71 27.88 -26.10 -23.38
C ILE A 71 28.09 -26.94 -22.13
N VAL A 72 29.01 -26.49 -21.29
CA VAL A 72 29.34 -27.11 -20.01
C VAL A 72 29.22 -26.07 -18.91
N GLU A 73 28.49 -26.41 -17.85
CA GLU A 73 28.34 -25.55 -16.68
C GLU A 73 29.67 -25.47 -15.91
N VAL A 74 30.15 -24.25 -15.69
CA VAL A 74 31.38 -24.01 -14.92
C VAL A 74 31.10 -24.29 -13.45
N GLN A 75 31.92 -25.15 -12.85
CA GLN A 75 31.79 -25.50 -11.44
C GLN A 75 31.97 -24.25 -10.57
N LYS A 76 30.94 -23.91 -9.78
CA LYS A 76 30.96 -22.80 -8.84
C LYS A 76 31.66 -23.20 -7.53
N ASP A 77 32.48 -22.31 -7.00
CA ASP A 77 33.16 -22.51 -5.71
C ASP A 77 32.17 -22.29 -4.55
N PRO A 78 31.98 -23.28 -3.65
CA PRO A 78 31.09 -23.15 -2.50
C PRO A 78 31.55 -22.11 -1.46
N MET A 79 32.83 -21.73 -1.45
CA MET A 79 33.39 -20.73 -0.53
C MET A 79 33.47 -19.32 -1.14
N GLU A 80 33.12 -19.18 -2.43
CA GLU A 80 33.16 -17.90 -3.11
C GLU A 80 32.01 -16.99 -2.62
N SER A 81 32.37 -15.79 -2.17
CA SER A 81 31.42 -14.77 -1.75
C SER A 81 30.67 -14.14 -2.95
N PRO A 82 29.51 -13.46 -2.73
CA PRO A 82 28.78 -12.79 -3.81
C PRO A 82 29.64 -11.75 -4.56
N ARG A 83 29.75 -11.90 -5.89
CA ARG A 83 30.64 -11.07 -6.74
C ARG A 83 30.21 -9.60 -6.91
N PHE A 84 28.91 -9.29 -6.78
CA PHE A 84 28.36 -7.98 -7.13
C PHE A 84 27.50 -7.38 -6.01
N LYS A 85 27.47 -6.04 -5.94
CA LYS A 85 26.61 -5.28 -5.04
C LYS A 85 25.17 -5.24 -5.57
N ILE A 86 24.24 -5.96 -4.93
CA ILE A 86 22.83 -6.07 -5.33
C ILE A 86 21.97 -4.90 -4.80
N ASN A 87 22.50 -4.12 -3.87
CA ASN A 87 21.77 -3.04 -3.17
C ASN A 87 21.57 -1.75 -4.00
N LYS A 88 21.87 -1.75 -5.31
CA LYS A 88 21.65 -0.59 -6.18
C LYS A 88 20.14 -0.35 -6.36
N LYS A 89 19.60 0.68 -5.69
CA LYS A 89 18.20 1.08 -5.81
C LYS A 89 17.99 1.86 -7.11
N ILE A 90 17.12 1.34 -7.97
CA ILE A 90 16.74 1.97 -9.24
C ILE A 90 15.32 2.53 -9.06
N PRO A 91 14.99 3.70 -9.64
CA PRO A 91 13.61 4.19 -9.67
C PRO A 91 12.64 3.14 -10.23
N ARG A 92 11.39 3.18 -9.79
CA ARG A 92 10.36 2.27 -10.31
C ARG A 92 10.21 2.49 -11.81
N ARG A 93 10.11 1.39 -12.56
CA ARG A 93 9.79 1.44 -13.99
C ARG A 93 8.46 2.17 -14.19
N PRO A 94 8.28 2.88 -15.32
CA PRO A 94 6.98 3.44 -15.65
C PRO A 94 5.92 2.32 -15.63
N PRO A 95 4.69 2.62 -15.20
CA PRO A 95 3.60 1.64 -15.23
C PRO A 95 3.30 1.23 -16.68
N SER A 96 2.58 0.12 -16.84
CA SER A 96 1.95 -0.21 -18.12
C SER A 96 1.09 0.96 -18.62
N PRO A 97 0.89 1.13 -19.94
CA PRO A 97 0.03 2.18 -20.47
C PRO A 97 -1.34 2.13 -19.77
N PRO A 98 -1.92 3.29 -19.43
CA PRO A 98 -3.20 3.34 -18.72
C PRO A 98 -4.29 2.71 -19.58
N ILE A 99 -5.12 1.88 -18.95
CA ILE A 99 -6.27 1.27 -19.60
C ILE A 99 -7.33 2.38 -19.84
N PRO A 100 -8.08 2.34 -20.96
CA PRO A 100 -9.18 3.27 -21.17
C PRO A 100 -10.19 3.23 -20.03
N ILE A 101 -10.51 4.39 -19.47
CA ILE A 101 -11.49 4.52 -18.39
C ILE A 101 -12.88 4.60 -19.03
N VAL A 102 -13.66 3.53 -18.91
CA VAL A 102 -15.06 3.49 -19.38
C VAL A 102 -15.97 3.91 -18.22
N GLN A 103 -16.20 5.22 -18.12
CA GLN A 103 -17.16 5.79 -17.17
C GLN A 103 -18.44 6.22 -17.90
N SER A 104 -19.56 6.26 -17.18
CA SER A 104 -20.74 6.97 -17.65
C SER A 104 -20.41 8.46 -17.87
N PRO A 105 -21.18 9.19 -18.71
CA PRO A 105 -21.01 10.64 -18.86
C PRO A 105 -21.02 11.36 -17.51
N THR A 106 -20.19 12.40 -17.38
CA THR A 106 -20.07 13.19 -16.15
C THR A 106 -21.41 13.85 -15.81
N ARG A 107 -21.86 13.65 -14.57
CA ARG A 107 -23.07 14.31 -14.07
C ARG A 107 -22.78 15.79 -13.82
N LYS A 108 -23.68 16.69 -14.24
CA LYS A 108 -23.56 18.12 -13.97
C LYS A 108 -23.66 18.36 -12.45
N ILE A 109 -22.75 19.19 -11.92
CA ILE A 109 -22.71 19.57 -10.51
C ILE A 109 -23.40 20.93 -10.38
N THR A 110 -24.33 21.07 -9.42
CA THR A 110 -24.94 22.36 -9.06
C THR A 110 -24.01 23.18 -8.17
N ILE A 111 -24.09 24.51 -8.26
CA ILE A 111 -23.25 25.43 -7.48
C ILE A 111 -23.44 25.20 -5.97
N GLU A 112 -24.68 25.07 -5.53
CA GLU A 112 -25.02 24.76 -4.13
C GLU A 112 -24.34 23.48 -3.63
N LYS A 113 -24.29 22.44 -4.46
CA LYS A 113 -23.61 21.20 -4.10
C LYS A 113 -22.12 21.47 -3.92
N GLN A 114 -21.49 22.17 -4.86
CA GLN A 114 -20.07 22.50 -4.76
C GLN A 114 -19.75 23.34 -3.51
N GLU A 115 -20.61 24.31 -3.17
CA GLU A 115 -20.45 25.17 -2.00
C GLU A 115 -20.61 24.40 -0.69
N ASN A 116 -21.60 23.51 -0.60
CA ASN A 116 -21.79 22.65 0.58
C ASN A 116 -20.60 21.71 0.85
N TRP A 117 -19.82 21.38 -0.19
CA TRP A 117 -18.60 20.58 -0.07
C TRP A 117 -17.32 21.42 0.10
N LYS A 118 -17.43 22.74 0.28
CA LYS A 118 -16.28 23.60 0.54
C LYS A 118 -15.82 23.47 1.99
N ILE A 119 -14.75 22.71 2.19
CA ILE A 119 -14.17 22.47 3.52
C ILE A 119 -13.39 23.72 3.98
N PRO A 120 -13.70 24.31 5.16
CA PRO A 120 -12.95 25.45 5.69
C PRO A 120 -11.52 25.05 6.11
N PRO A 121 -10.54 25.98 6.05
CA PRO A 121 -9.17 25.68 6.46
C PRO A 121 -9.09 25.40 7.96
N CYS A 122 -8.30 24.39 8.33
CA CYS A 122 -8.10 24.02 9.72
C CYS A 122 -7.10 24.97 10.39
N ILE A 123 -7.59 25.81 11.32
CA ILE A 123 -6.76 26.63 12.20
C ILE A 123 -6.69 25.92 13.54
N SER A 124 -5.49 25.46 13.91
CA SER A 124 -5.31 24.71 15.16
C SER A 124 -4.72 25.60 16.26
N ASN A 125 -5.20 25.43 17.50
CA ASN A 125 -4.71 26.21 18.65
C ASN A 125 -3.30 25.81 19.09
N GLY A 126 -2.89 24.55 18.83
CA GLY A 126 -1.59 24.02 19.29
C GLY A 126 -0.51 23.90 18.22
N LYS A 127 -0.86 23.87 16.92
CA LYS A 127 0.11 23.65 15.82
C LYS A 127 0.00 24.74 14.75
N ASN A 128 1.13 25.38 14.45
CA ASN A 128 1.30 26.31 13.35
C ASN A 128 2.65 26.06 12.66
N THR A 129 2.74 25.02 11.83
CA THR A 129 4.03 24.56 11.27
C THR A 129 4.72 25.59 10.38
N LYS A 130 3.94 26.43 9.69
CA LYS A 130 4.45 27.50 8.81
C LYS A 130 4.56 28.85 9.53
N ASN A 131 4.26 28.92 10.83
CA ASN A 131 4.27 30.15 11.63
C ASN A 131 3.49 31.32 10.99
N ASN A 132 2.36 31.04 10.34
CA ASN A 132 1.54 32.08 9.72
C ASN A 132 0.99 33.04 10.78
N THR A 133 1.00 34.34 10.49
CA THR A 133 0.31 35.37 11.28
C THR A 133 -1.19 35.30 10.98
N ILE A 134 -1.97 34.81 11.94
CA ILE A 134 -3.42 34.67 11.80
C ILE A 134 -4.09 35.67 12.73
N PRO A 135 -5.03 36.50 12.23
CA PRO A 135 -5.76 37.44 13.08
C PRO A 135 -6.62 36.70 14.11
N LEU A 136 -6.91 37.37 15.22
CA LEU A 136 -7.57 36.75 16.38
C LEU A 136 -8.98 36.26 16.06
N ASP A 137 -9.74 36.99 15.22
CA ASP A 137 -11.08 36.62 14.77
C ASP A 137 -11.10 35.25 14.09
N LYS A 138 -10.14 34.97 13.22
CA LYS A 138 -10.06 33.69 12.49
C LYS A 138 -9.54 32.56 13.37
N ARG A 139 -8.71 32.85 14.39
CA ARG A 139 -8.30 31.85 15.39
C ARG A 139 -9.44 31.46 16.31
N LEU A 140 -10.25 32.43 16.72
CA LEU A 140 -11.40 32.19 17.59
C LEU A 140 -12.60 31.63 16.81
N ALA A 141 -12.68 31.84 15.50
CA ALA A 141 -13.81 31.36 14.69
C ALA A 141 -14.02 29.84 14.74
N THR A 142 -12.95 29.06 14.94
CA THR A 142 -13.05 27.60 15.10
C THR A 142 -13.42 27.17 16.52
N ASP A 143 -13.46 28.11 17.46
CA ASP A 143 -13.71 27.84 18.87
C ASP A 143 -15.22 27.79 19.15
N GLY A 144 -15.76 26.58 19.18
CA GLY A 144 -17.19 26.34 19.46
C GLY A 144 -17.64 26.69 20.88
N ARG A 145 -16.75 27.17 21.77
CA ARG A 145 -17.10 27.59 23.14
C ARG A 145 -18.15 28.70 23.16
N GLY A 146 -18.15 29.59 22.17
CA GLY A 146 -19.17 30.65 22.05
C GLY A 146 -20.58 30.14 21.72
N LEU A 147 -20.73 28.90 21.28
CA LEU A 147 -22.02 28.25 21.03
C LEU A 147 -22.53 27.50 22.29
N GLN A 148 -21.70 27.34 23.32
CA GLN A 148 -22.08 26.66 24.55
C GLN A 148 -22.80 27.62 25.50
N ASN A 149 -24.11 27.45 25.64
CA ASN A 149 -24.88 28.16 26.67
C ASN A 149 -24.78 27.40 28.00
N THR A 150 -24.13 27.99 29.01
CA THR A 150 -24.09 27.42 30.36
C THR A 150 -25.41 27.69 31.08
N HIS A 151 -26.26 26.69 31.18
CA HIS A 151 -27.53 26.77 31.91
C HIS A 151 -27.34 26.32 33.37
N ILE A 152 -27.76 27.16 34.32
CA ILE A 152 -27.73 26.84 35.76
C ILE A 152 -29.13 26.43 36.21
N ASN A 153 -29.23 25.34 36.96
CA ASN A 153 -30.51 24.84 37.49
C ASN A 153 -31.01 25.75 38.64
N GLU A 154 -32.30 26.06 38.69
CA GLU A 154 -32.94 26.86 39.75
C GLU A 154 -32.78 26.26 41.15
N ASN A 155 -32.60 24.95 41.26
CA ASN A 155 -32.35 24.29 42.55
C ASN A 155 -31.04 24.77 43.20
N PHE A 156 -30.09 25.29 42.43
CA PHE A 156 -28.88 25.92 42.97
C PHE A 156 -29.18 27.23 43.72
N ALA A 157 -30.33 27.88 43.49
CA ALA A 157 -30.77 29.02 44.29
C ALA A 157 -31.48 28.57 45.58
N LYS A 158 -32.29 27.50 45.50
CA LYS A 158 -33.07 26.98 46.65
C LYS A 158 -32.19 26.36 47.74
N LEU A 159 -31.11 25.69 47.35
CA LEU A 159 -30.22 24.99 48.29
C LEU A 159 -29.46 25.92 49.26
N PRO A 160 -28.78 27.00 48.82
CA PRO A 160 -28.10 27.92 49.75
C PRO A 160 -29.10 28.66 50.64
N GLU A 161 -30.28 28.98 50.12
CA GLU A 161 -31.34 29.59 50.93
C GLU A 161 -31.79 28.65 52.06
N ALA A 162 -32.04 27.38 51.75
CA ALA A 162 -32.39 26.38 52.75
C ALA A 162 -31.26 26.16 53.78
N LEU A 163 -30.00 26.17 53.35
CA LEU A 163 -28.84 26.03 54.24
C LEU A 163 -28.70 27.23 55.19
N ASN A 164 -28.85 28.46 54.69
CA ASN A 164 -28.79 29.66 55.53
C ASN A 164 -29.90 29.67 56.59
N ILE A 165 -31.11 29.22 56.23
CA ILE A 165 -32.23 29.09 57.19
C ILE A 165 -31.91 28.01 58.23
N ALA A 166 -31.34 26.88 57.81
CA ALA A 166 -30.96 25.81 58.73
C ALA A 166 -29.85 26.24 59.70
N GLU A 167 -28.85 26.99 59.22
CA GLU A 167 -27.78 27.55 60.03
C GLU A 167 -28.31 28.52 61.08
N PHE A 168 -29.18 29.47 60.69
CA PHE A 168 -29.79 30.40 61.64
C PHE A 168 -30.56 29.67 62.76
N LYS A 169 -31.37 28.67 62.39
CA LYS A 169 -32.10 27.84 63.36
C LYS A 169 -31.18 27.03 64.28
N ALA A 170 -30.06 26.53 63.76
CA ALA A 170 -29.07 25.82 64.56
C ALA A 170 -28.43 26.73 65.60
N HIS A 171 -28.11 27.99 65.24
CA HIS A 171 -27.58 28.97 66.19
C HIS A 171 -28.59 29.38 67.26
N GLU A 172 -29.86 29.57 66.89
CA GLU A 172 -30.94 29.86 67.85
C GLU A 172 -31.09 28.72 68.87
N ALA A 173 -31.04 27.46 68.42
CA ALA A 173 -31.13 26.29 69.29
C ALA A 173 -29.91 26.10 70.22
N ILE A 174 -28.75 26.68 69.89
CA ILE A 174 -27.55 26.66 70.75
C ILE A 174 -27.61 27.78 71.81
N ASN A 175 -28.24 28.90 71.48
CA ASN A 175 -28.36 30.06 72.36
C ASN A 175 -29.59 30.01 73.27
N MET A 176 -30.46 29.02 73.11
CA MET A 176 -31.55 28.64 74.04
C MET A 176 -31.11 27.50 74.95
#